data_AF-A0AAV0JKX3-F1
#
_entry.id   AF-A0AAV0JKX3-F1
#
_cell.length_a   1.000
_cell.length_b   1.000
_cell.length_c   1.000
_cell.angle_alpha   90.00
_cell.angle_beta   90.00
_cell.angle_gamma   90.00
#
_symmetry.space_group_name_H-M   'P 1'
#
loop_
_entity.id
_entity.type
_entity.pdbx_description
1 polymer ?
#
loop_
_entity_poly.entity_id
_entity_poly.type
_entity_poly.pdbx_seq_one_letter_code
_entity_poly.pdbx_strand_id
1 'polypeptide(L)'
;MNPVHKKVPVLIHNGSPEELGYVDIALVPYYSWFYTYEQFGNISIEAECPKLVEWAKRCMKKESVSKALPDPVKVHDFVVMLRKKFGVDS
;
A
#
# COMPACT_ATOMS: atom_id res chain seq x y z
N MET A 1 20.29 25.69 -0.90
CA MET A 1 19.27 24.60 -0.82
C MET A 1 17.98 25.08 -1.49
N ASN A 2 17.41 24.30 -2.41
CA ASN A 2 16.22 24.69 -3.18
C ASN A 2 14.95 24.67 -2.28
N PRO A 3 14.13 25.74 -2.27
CA PRO A 3 12.91 25.82 -1.44
C PRO A 3 11.88 24.73 -1.75
N VAL A 4 11.94 24.08 -2.92
CA VAL A 4 11.10 22.92 -3.25
C VAL A 4 11.36 21.76 -2.28
N HIS A 5 12.62 21.49 -1.92
CA HIS A 5 12.97 20.40 -0.98
C HIS A 5 12.48 20.63 0.45
N LYS A 6 11.99 21.83 0.81
CA LYS A 6 11.36 22.09 2.11
C LYS A 6 9.86 21.80 2.11
N LYS A 7 9.18 21.85 0.95
CA LYS A 7 7.74 21.56 0.82
C LYS A 7 7.44 20.08 0.60
N VAL A 8 8.31 19.37 -0.13
CA VAL A 8 8.18 17.91 -0.37
C VAL A 8 8.09 17.10 0.93
N PRO A 9 8.92 17.35 1.97
CA PRO A 9 8.83 16.62 3.25
C PRO A 9 7.47 16.82 3.94
N VAL A 10 6.94 18.05 3.93
CA VAL A 10 5.67 18.39 4.59
C VAL A 10 4.48 17.65 3.97
N LEU A 11 4.48 17.44 2.65
CA LEU A 11 3.41 16.70 1.95
C LEU A 11 3.47 15.19 2.20
N ILE A 12 4.67 14.66 2.47
CA ILE A 12 4.91 13.24 2.68
C ILE A 12 4.59 12.84 4.12
N HIS A 13 4.88 13.69 5.12
CA HIS A 13 4.79 13.29 6.52
C HIS A 13 4.13 14.33 7.44
N ASN A 14 3.20 15.17 6.96
CA ASN A 14 2.42 16.14 7.76
C ASN A 14 3.21 16.89 8.89
N GLY A 15 4.47 17.23 8.63
CA GLY A 15 5.37 17.87 9.62
C GLY A 15 6.09 16.95 10.63
N SER A 16 5.77 15.65 10.71
CA SER A 16 6.46 14.65 11.55
C SER A 16 6.61 13.30 10.83
N PRO A 17 7.80 12.67 10.79
CA PRO A 17 8.00 11.36 10.16
C PRO A 17 7.09 10.24 10.68
N GLU A 18 6.51 10.43 11.86
CA GLU A 18 5.60 9.48 12.52
C GLU A 18 4.13 9.71 12.13
N GLU A 19 3.77 10.84 11.52
CA GLU A 19 2.41 11.15 11.09
C GLU A 19 2.17 10.73 9.64
N LEU A 20 0.94 10.28 9.35
CA LEU A 20 0.56 9.98 7.97
C LEU A 20 0.40 11.30 7.20
N GLY A 21 1.18 11.46 6.13
CA GLY A 21 0.96 12.52 5.16
C GLY A 21 -0.07 12.14 4.10
N TYR A 22 -0.31 13.07 3.19
CA TYR A 22 -1.28 12.88 2.11
C TYR A 22 -0.89 11.70 1.20
N VAL A 23 0.40 11.61 0.85
CA VAL A 23 0.91 10.52 0.01
C VAL A 23 0.77 9.17 0.72
N ASP A 24 0.95 9.14 2.04
CA ASP A 24 0.78 7.90 2.79
C ASP A 24 -0.67 7.41 2.72
N ILE A 25 -1.63 8.32 2.91
CA ILE A 25 -3.07 8.01 2.83
C ILE A 25 -3.46 7.54 1.43
N ALA A 26 -2.90 8.15 0.39
CA ALA A 26 -3.17 7.77 -1.00
C ALA A 26 -2.61 6.38 -1.35
N LEU A 27 -1.44 6.02 -0.81
CA LEU A 27 -0.72 4.81 -1.20
C LEU A 27 -0.99 3.62 -0.27
N VAL A 28 -1.23 3.85 1.03
CA VAL A 28 -1.36 2.76 2.00
C VAL A 28 -2.48 1.76 1.69
N PRO A 29 -3.64 2.12 1.10
CA PRO A 29 -4.68 1.15 0.79
C PRO A 29 -4.21 0.05 -0.17
N TYR A 30 -3.21 0.31 -1.01
CA TYR A 30 -2.64 -0.70 -1.91
C TYR A 30 -1.87 -1.80 -1.17
N TYR A 31 -1.48 -1.58 0.08
CA TYR A 31 -0.82 -2.62 0.89
C TYR A 31 -1.69 -3.87 1.03
N SER A 32 -3.01 -3.74 1.19
CA SER A 32 -3.91 -4.91 1.26
C SER A 32 -3.99 -5.67 -0.08
N TRP A 33 -3.59 -5.04 -1.18
CA TRP A 33 -3.54 -5.65 -2.52
C TRP A 33 -2.19 -6.30 -2.84
N PHE A 34 -1.13 -6.04 -2.06
CA PHE A 34 0.21 -6.56 -2.33
C PHE A 34 0.21 -8.08 -2.49
N TYR A 35 -0.41 -8.80 -1.55
CA TYR A 35 -0.56 -10.25 -1.64
C TYR A 35 -1.19 -10.68 -2.97
N THR A 36 -2.24 -9.99 -3.39
CA THR A 36 -2.93 -10.28 -4.66
C THR A 36 -2.02 -10.07 -5.87
N TYR A 37 -1.25 -8.98 -5.88
CA TYR A 37 -0.29 -8.69 -6.94
C TYR A 37 0.86 -9.71 -6.98
N GLU A 38 1.36 -10.15 -5.82
CA GLU A 38 2.38 -11.19 -5.75
C GLU A 38 1.88 -12.52 -6.31
N GLN A 39 0.65 -12.93 -5.96
CA GLN A 39 0.07 -14.19 -6.47
C GLN A 39 -0.14 -14.16 -7.99
N PHE A 40 -0.77 -13.11 -8.53
CA PHE A 40 -1.06 -13.06 -9.97
C PHE A 40 0.14 -12.63 -10.82
N GLY A 41 1.06 -11.85 -10.27
CA GLY A 41 2.26 -11.40 -10.95
C GLY A 41 3.44 -12.38 -10.84
N ASN A 42 3.36 -13.36 -9.93
CA ASN A 42 4.47 -14.24 -9.58
C ASN A 42 5.75 -13.46 -9.26
N ILE A 43 5.60 -12.39 -8.47
CA ILE A 43 6.68 -11.49 -8.01
C ILE A 43 6.72 -11.47 -6.48
N SER A 44 7.84 -11.00 -5.92
CA SER A 44 7.92 -10.66 -4.49
C SER A 44 8.17 -9.16 -4.34
N ILE A 45 7.18 -8.44 -3.82
CA ILE A 45 7.28 -6.99 -3.62
C ILE A 45 8.31 -6.68 -2.52
N GLU A 46 8.43 -7.54 -1.50
CA GLU A 46 9.44 -7.37 -0.45
C GLU A 46 10.87 -7.55 -0.97
N ALA A 47 11.11 -8.49 -1.90
CA ALA A 47 12.42 -8.68 -2.50
C ALA A 47 12.84 -7.50 -3.39
N GLU A 48 11.91 -6.98 -4.21
CA GLU A 48 12.20 -5.89 -5.15
C GLU A 48 12.21 -4.51 -4.46
N CYS A 49 11.29 -4.30 -3.52
CA CYS A 49 11.02 -3.00 -2.89
C CYS A 49 10.95 -3.11 -1.35
N PRO A 50 12.03 -3.53 -0.67
CA PRO A 50 12.01 -3.78 0.77
C PRO A 50 11.64 -2.53 1.59
N LYS A 51 12.11 -1.34 1.18
CA LYS A 51 11.77 -0.07 1.86
C LYS A 51 10.28 0.28 1.76
N LEU A 52 9.61 -0.11 0.68
CA LEU A 52 8.18 0.10 0.52
C LEU A 52 7.40 -0.81 1.47
N VAL A 53 7.80 -2.07 1.56
CA VAL A 53 7.16 -3.02 2.48
C VAL A 53 7.39 -2.62 3.94
N GLU A 54 8.60 -2.17 4.30
CA GLU A 54 8.87 -1.62 5.61
C GLU A 54 8.00 -0.39 5.92
N TRP A 55 7.88 0.55 4.98
CA TRP A 55 7.01 1.71 5.11
C TRP A 55 5.55 1.28 5.35
N ALA A 56 5.03 0.36 4.55
CA ALA A 56 3.65 -0.09 4.69
C ALA A 56 3.41 -0.84 6.02
N LYS A 57 4.35 -1.70 6.44
CA LYS A 57 4.34 -2.35 7.76
C LYS A 57 4.34 -1.32 8.90
N ARG A 58 5.03 -0.19 8.76
CA ARG A 58 4.95 0.93 9.73
C ARG A 58 3.57 1.58 9.73
N CYS A 59 3.00 1.89 8.56
CA CYS A 59 1.66 2.46 8.47
C CYS A 59 0.61 1.56 9.13
N MET A 60 0.72 0.24 8.96
CA MET A 60 -0.19 -0.75 9.57
C MET A 60 -0.15 -0.80 11.10
N LYS A 61 0.89 -0.25 11.75
CA LYS A 61 0.91 -0.12 13.22
C LYS A 61 -0.07 0.94 13.73
N LYS A 62 -0.55 1.83 12.87
CA LYS A 62 -1.56 2.83 13.22
C LYS A 62 -2.95 2.21 13.18
N GLU A 63 -3.68 2.35 14.28
CA GLU A 63 -5.03 1.81 14.44
C GLU A 63 -6.01 2.30 13.36
N SER A 64 -5.88 3.57 12.92
CA SER A 64 -6.69 4.13 11.85
C SER A 64 -6.50 3.40 10.51
N VAL A 65 -5.28 2.95 10.22
CA VAL A 65 -4.95 2.22 8.99
C VAL A 65 -5.40 0.78 9.11
N SER A 66 -5.05 0.10 10.20
CA SER A 66 -5.37 -1.32 10.38
C SER A 66 -6.88 -1.59 10.45
N LYS A 67 -7.67 -0.64 10.94
CA LYS A 67 -9.14 -0.73 10.92
C LYS A 67 -9.77 -0.40 9.56
N ALA A 68 -9.12 0.45 8.76
CA ALA A 68 -9.66 0.88 7.48
C ALA A 68 -9.38 -0.12 6.35
N LEU A 69 -8.25 -0.83 6.41
CA LEU A 69 -7.82 -1.73 5.35
C LEU A 69 -8.45 -3.13 5.49
N PRO A 70 -8.95 -3.72 4.40
CA PRO A 70 -9.43 -5.10 4.41
C PRO A 70 -8.28 -6.10 4.56
N ASP A 71 -8.63 -7.30 5.01
CA ASP A 71 -7.71 -8.44 5.05
C ASP A 71 -7.19 -8.78 3.63
N PRO A 72 -5.87 -8.98 3.43
CA PRO A 72 -5.30 -9.23 2.11
C PRO A 72 -5.85 -10.48 1.39
N VAL A 73 -6.23 -11.52 2.13
CA VAL A 73 -6.80 -12.74 1.56
C VAL A 73 -8.20 -12.46 1.02
N LYS A 74 -9.00 -11.66 1.74
CA LYS A 74 -10.32 -11.24 1.24
C LYS A 74 -10.24 -10.39 -0.03
N VAL A 75 -9.23 -9.53 -0.14
CA VAL A 75 -8.98 -8.76 -1.37
C VAL A 75 -8.64 -9.70 -2.51
N HIS A 76 -7.77 -10.69 -2.28
CA HIS A 76 -7.43 -11.70 -3.28
C HIS A 76 -8.67 -12.48 -3.75
N ASP A 77 -9.51 -12.96 -2.82
CA ASP A 77 -10.74 -13.69 -3.15
C ASP A 77 -11.71 -12.84 -3.95
N PHE A 78 -11.83 -11.55 -3.60
CA PHE A 78 -12.62 -10.58 -4.37
C PHE A 78 -12.08 -10.44 -5.79
N VAL A 79 -10.76 -10.35 -5.98
CA VAL A 79 -10.15 -10.27 -7.31
C VAL A 79 -10.34 -11.56 -8.09
N VAL A 80 -10.21 -12.74 -7.48
CA VAL A 80 -10.53 -14.04 -8.12
C VAL A 80 -11.97 -14.03 -8.63
N MET A 81 -12.92 -13.54 -7.83
CA MET A 81 -14.32 -13.41 -8.25
C MET A 81 -14.46 -12.45 -9.45
N LEU A 82 -13.80 -11.29 -9.43
CA LEU A 82 -13.83 -10.33 -10.54
C LEU A 82 -13.23 -10.92 -11.82
N ARG A 83 -12.09 -11.59 -11.73
CA ARG A 83 -11.42 -12.21 -12.90
C ARG A 83 -12.32 -13.24 -13.58
N LYS A 84 -12.99 -14.09 -12.81
CA LYS A 84 -14.02 -15.01 -13.32
C LYS A 84 -15.18 -14.28 -13.97
N LYS A 85 -15.71 -13.25 -13.31
CA LYS A 85 -16.85 -12.47 -13.82
C LYS A 85 -16.54 -11.78 -15.15
N PHE A 86 -15.31 -11.31 -15.33
CA PHE A 86 -14.88 -10.62 -16.55
C PHE A 86 -14.20 -11.53 -17.57
N GLY A 87 -14.12 -12.84 -17.33
CA GLY A 87 -13.50 -13.79 -18.26
C GLY A 87 -12.00 -13.57 -18.47
N VAL A 88 -11.30 -13.05 -17.46
CA VAL A 88 -9.85 -12.80 -17.50
C VAL A 88 -9.07 -14.10 -17.27
N ASP A 89 -9.67 -15.07 -16.57
CA ASP A 89 -9.16 -16.43 -16.44
C ASP A 89 -9.75 -17.26 -17.59
N SER A 90 -9.13 -17.16 -18.78
CA SER A 90 -9.43 -17.98 -19.96
C SER A 90 -8.76 -19.36 -19.87
#